data_AF-A0A8H7IJ94-F1
#
_entry.id   AF-A0A8H7IJ94-F1
#
_cell.length_a   1.000
_cell.length_b   1.000
_cell.length_c   1.000
_cell.angle_alpha   90.00
_cell.angle_beta   90.00
_cell.angle_gamma   90.00
#
_symmetry.space_group_name_H-M   'P 1'
#
loop_
_entity.id
_entity.type
_entity.pdbx_description
1 polymer ?
#
loop_
_entity_poly.entity_id
_entity_poly.type
_entity_poly.pdbx_seq_one_letter_code
_entity_poly.pdbx_strand_id
1 'polypeptide(L)'
;MATTVPQAPLGAPIMSVPSPIPNPFEATPRASPVNEIVIEGLNHPTLFLPLPTTDPLNALLSKHIPAEARPHRDLVGRYEEQTLETLVDTQMSNSWRALARMAKDRIVATPSADTTLVLDLWSLRLTSLARMRLFNQATAECSNLYSVLNTISPPSVRRQIVPYELDVFYARTIYWSGDLKGYLDELTRLIRLCKSMARRDEKPGSWGIWTERGMRTGMMVVTQLIEMQDYPGALSILRPLAIAPKAPSEIRFALARIMMEAGIPNPSGSRDAGKWEEAEEMLRKAHEDEKENGAIALLESMLKVSPASFVAVEPFLYNLATLYELRSNAAADRKRNMLREVAQWGGDGIKTSALKLPS
;
A
#
# COMPACT_ATOMS: atom_id res chain seq x y z
N MET A 1 18.30 58.16 9.13
CA MET A 1 18.55 57.08 10.12
C MET A 1 17.85 55.84 9.61
N ALA A 2 18.63 54.93 9.02
CA ALA A 2 18.15 53.64 8.52
C ALA A 2 18.21 52.64 9.68
N THR A 3 17.07 52.09 10.06
CA THR A 3 16.97 51.05 11.10
C THR A 3 16.80 49.70 10.42
N THR A 4 17.86 48.91 10.49
CA THR A 4 17.98 47.54 9.98
C THR A 4 17.15 46.57 10.82
N VAL A 5 16.29 45.80 10.16
CA VAL A 5 15.58 44.64 10.74
C VAL A 5 16.55 43.47 10.81
N PRO A 6 16.67 42.74 11.94
CA PRO A 6 17.58 41.61 12.05
C PRO A 6 17.03 40.40 11.27
N GLN A 7 17.85 39.87 10.36
CA GLN A 7 17.62 38.62 9.64
C GLN A 7 17.67 37.43 10.61
N ALA A 8 16.64 36.57 10.55
CA ALA A 8 16.62 35.27 11.21
C ALA A 8 17.66 34.32 10.57
N PRO A 9 18.28 33.42 11.35
CA PRO A 9 19.29 32.51 10.83
C PRO A 9 18.69 31.52 9.82
N LEU A 10 19.40 31.36 8.71
CA LEU A 10 19.13 30.41 7.63
C LEU A 10 18.88 29.01 8.20
N GLY A 11 17.67 28.51 7.94
CA GLY A 11 17.22 27.19 8.37
C GLY A 11 18.12 26.08 7.82
N ALA A 12 18.41 25.11 8.68
CA ALA A 12 19.05 23.86 8.32
C ALA A 12 18.30 23.17 7.15
N PRO A 13 18.99 22.43 6.27
CA PRO A 13 18.36 21.76 5.15
C PRO A 13 17.31 20.78 5.65
N ILE A 14 16.05 21.02 5.27
CA ILE A 14 14.94 20.11 5.47
C ILE A 14 15.32 18.82 4.73
N MET A 15 15.66 17.77 5.47
CA MET A 15 15.83 16.44 4.90
C MET A 15 14.52 16.09 4.19
N SER A 16 14.58 16.00 2.87
CA SER A 16 13.46 15.55 2.04
C SER A 16 13.11 14.14 2.47
N VAL A 17 12.02 14.02 3.22
CA VAL A 17 11.40 12.75 3.60
C VAL A 17 11.23 11.93 2.32
N PRO A 18 11.70 10.67 2.26
CA PRO A 18 11.50 9.85 1.09
C PRO A 18 9.99 9.74 0.82
N SER A 19 9.61 10.08 -0.40
CA SER A 19 8.22 10.13 -0.84
C SER A 19 7.47 8.89 -0.37
N PRO A 20 6.26 9.04 0.21
CA PRO A 20 5.43 7.89 0.51
C PRO A 20 5.19 7.14 -0.80
N ILE A 21 5.27 5.80 -0.72
CA ILE A 21 4.91 4.83 -1.76
C ILE A 21 3.95 5.46 -2.78
N PRO A 22 4.27 5.47 -4.09
CA PRO A 22 3.47 6.14 -5.10
C PRO A 22 1.99 5.80 -4.92
N ASN A 23 1.16 6.84 -4.77
CA ASN A 23 -0.27 6.68 -4.62
C ASN A 23 -0.77 5.86 -5.83
N PRO A 24 -1.37 4.67 -5.65
CA PRO A 24 -1.84 3.88 -6.78
C PRO A 24 -2.95 4.56 -7.59
N PHE A 25 -3.42 5.73 -7.13
CA PHE A 25 -4.52 6.51 -7.68
C PHE A 25 -4.10 7.87 -8.27
N GLU A 26 -2.83 8.07 -8.66
CA GLU A 26 -2.52 9.18 -9.56
C GLU A 26 -3.42 9.04 -10.80
N ALA A 27 -4.32 10.02 -10.98
CA ALA A 27 -5.47 9.91 -11.88
C ALA A 27 -5.01 9.52 -13.28
N THR A 28 -5.35 8.29 -13.68
CA THR A 28 -4.95 7.73 -14.97
C THR A 28 -5.77 8.38 -16.08
N PRO A 29 -5.14 9.01 -17.09
CA PRO A 29 -5.86 9.42 -18.30
C PRO A 29 -6.34 8.17 -19.04
N ARG A 30 -7.65 8.01 -19.18
CA ARG A 30 -8.28 6.84 -19.82
C ARG A 30 -8.43 7.06 -21.33
N ALA A 31 -8.39 5.97 -22.09
CA ALA A 31 -8.81 5.96 -23.49
C ALA A 31 -10.32 6.24 -23.57
N SER A 32 -10.74 6.98 -24.61
CA SER A 32 -12.10 7.46 -24.88
C SER A 32 -13.20 6.39 -24.68
N PRO A 33 -14.42 6.78 -24.27
CA PRO A 33 -15.47 5.87 -23.86
C PRO A 33 -15.94 5.02 -25.04
N VAL A 34 -15.72 3.71 -24.95
CA VAL A 34 -16.29 2.72 -25.85
C VAL A 34 -17.60 2.28 -25.21
N ASN A 35 -18.74 2.62 -25.83
CA ASN A 35 -20.13 2.19 -25.56
C ASN A 35 -20.44 1.78 -24.11
N GLU A 36 -21.28 2.55 -23.42
CA GLU A 36 -21.77 2.26 -22.06
C GLU A 36 -22.46 0.88 -21.99
N ILE A 37 -21.67 -0.16 -21.72
CA ILE A 37 -22.16 -1.51 -21.49
C ILE A 37 -22.68 -1.55 -20.07
N VAL A 38 -24.01 -1.68 -19.96
CA VAL A 38 -24.72 -1.84 -18.70
C VAL A 38 -24.53 -3.27 -18.21
N ILE A 39 -23.96 -3.43 -17.01
CA ILE A 39 -23.83 -4.74 -16.35
C ILE A 39 -24.92 -4.82 -15.28
N GLU A 40 -25.95 -5.60 -15.54
CA GLU A 40 -27.04 -5.79 -14.58
C GLU A 40 -26.56 -6.50 -13.31
N GLY A 41 -27.06 -6.07 -12.16
CA GLY A 41 -26.76 -6.68 -10.86
C GLY A 41 -25.46 -6.22 -10.21
N LEU A 42 -24.62 -5.40 -10.87
CA LEU A 42 -23.35 -4.90 -10.33
C LEU A 42 -23.51 -4.02 -9.07
N ASN A 43 -24.67 -3.39 -8.92
CA ASN A 43 -25.05 -2.54 -7.80
C ASN A 43 -25.94 -3.23 -6.75
N HIS A 44 -26.15 -4.55 -6.87
CA HIS A 44 -27.09 -5.25 -6.00
C HIS A 44 -26.60 -5.32 -4.53
N PRO A 45 -27.42 -4.94 -3.53
CA PRO A 45 -27.00 -4.88 -2.13
C PRO A 45 -26.51 -6.22 -1.53
N THR A 46 -26.94 -7.36 -2.07
CA THR A 46 -26.54 -8.68 -1.58
C THR A 46 -25.11 -9.06 -1.95
N LEU A 47 -24.43 -8.27 -2.79
CA LEU A 47 -23.02 -8.49 -3.10
C LEU A 47 -22.11 -8.12 -1.93
N PHE A 48 -22.61 -7.33 -0.96
CA PHE A 48 -21.84 -6.78 0.15
C PHE A 48 -22.09 -7.52 1.46
N LEU A 49 -21.05 -7.57 2.29
CA LEU A 49 -21.12 -8.11 3.65
C LEU A 49 -21.16 -6.97 4.68
N PRO A 50 -21.82 -7.18 5.84
CA PRO A 50 -21.79 -6.21 6.92
C PRO A 50 -20.38 -6.08 7.51
N LEU A 51 -19.96 -4.85 7.78
CA LEU A 51 -18.68 -4.59 8.44
C LEU A 51 -18.76 -5.00 9.93
N PRO A 52 -17.74 -5.68 10.49
CA PRO A 52 -17.70 -6.03 11.91
C PRO A 52 -17.70 -4.76 12.76
N THR A 53 -18.27 -4.73 13.96
CA THR A 53 -18.25 -3.51 14.81
C THR A 53 -17.09 -3.47 15.80
N THR A 54 -16.21 -4.47 15.76
CA THR A 54 -15.05 -4.61 16.65
C THR A 54 -13.77 -4.44 15.87
N ASP A 55 -12.73 -3.93 16.52
CA ASP A 55 -11.38 -3.84 15.97
C ASP A 55 -10.37 -4.67 16.79
N PRO A 56 -9.16 -4.92 16.24
CA PRO A 56 -8.12 -5.66 16.95
C PRO A 56 -7.53 -4.91 18.15
N LEU A 57 -7.60 -3.58 18.17
CA LEU A 57 -6.98 -2.74 19.21
C LEU A 57 -7.80 -2.71 20.50
N ASN A 58 -9.10 -2.96 20.45
CA ASN A 58 -10.01 -2.85 21.60
C ASN A 58 -9.57 -3.71 22.79
N ALA A 59 -9.05 -4.91 22.54
CA ALA A 59 -8.52 -5.78 23.59
C ALA A 59 -7.30 -5.16 24.30
N LEU A 60 -6.33 -4.64 23.53
CA LEU A 60 -5.15 -3.97 24.06
C LEU A 60 -5.50 -2.69 24.81
N LEU A 61 -6.41 -1.89 24.26
CA LEU A 61 -6.90 -0.67 24.90
C LEU A 61 -7.56 -0.96 26.24
N SER A 62 -8.40 -2.00 26.28
CA SER A 62 -9.10 -2.40 27.50
C SER A 62 -8.15 -2.85 28.60
N LYS A 63 -7.05 -3.51 28.23
CA LYS A 63 -6.05 -4.03 29.15
C LYS A 63 -5.03 -2.99 29.63
N HIS A 64 -4.56 -2.12 28.73
CA HIS A 64 -3.40 -1.26 28.99
C HIS A 64 -3.76 0.21 29.24
N ILE A 65 -4.99 0.63 28.95
CA ILE A 65 -5.43 2.02 29.07
C ILE A 65 -6.75 2.11 29.86
N PRO A 66 -6.80 2.89 30.95
CA PRO A 66 -8.02 3.09 31.73
C PRO A 66 -9.09 3.80 30.88
N ALA A 67 -10.36 3.51 31.16
CA ALA A 67 -11.48 3.89 30.28
C ALA A 67 -11.54 5.39 29.99
N GLU A 68 -11.19 6.22 30.96
CA GLU A 68 -11.21 7.68 30.90
C GLU A 68 -10.12 8.26 29.99
N ALA A 69 -9.04 7.50 29.77
CA ALA A 69 -7.89 7.92 28.96
C ALA A 69 -7.83 7.23 27.59
N ARG A 70 -8.88 6.50 27.19
CA ARG A 70 -8.94 5.83 25.88
C ARG A 70 -9.24 6.86 24.78
N PRO A 71 -8.43 6.92 23.71
CA PRO A 71 -8.74 7.76 22.56
C PRO A 71 -10.09 7.40 21.94
N HIS A 72 -10.80 8.39 21.41
CA HIS A 72 -12.03 8.15 20.65
C HIS A 72 -11.70 7.42 19.34
N ARG A 73 -12.36 6.29 19.09
CA ARG A 73 -12.21 5.49 17.86
C ARG A 73 -13.52 5.42 17.11
N ASP A 74 -13.52 5.84 15.84
CA ASP A 74 -14.71 5.71 14.98
C ASP A 74 -14.80 4.30 14.38
N LEU A 75 -15.49 3.42 15.11
CA LEU A 75 -15.82 2.06 14.65
C LEU A 75 -17.13 2.01 13.86
N VAL A 76 -17.83 3.14 13.72
CA VAL A 76 -19.09 3.22 12.96
C VAL A 76 -18.77 3.54 11.50
N GLY A 77 -17.71 4.30 11.24
CA GLY A 77 -17.32 4.74 9.89
C GLY A 77 -18.29 5.79 9.37
N ARG A 78 -18.53 6.84 10.16
CA ARG A 78 -19.42 7.93 9.76
C ARG A 78 -18.77 8.71 8.63
N TYR A 79 -19.52 8.94 7.56
CA TYR A 79 -19.05 9.66 6.37
C TYR A 79 -20.05 10.71 5.88
N GLU A 80 -21.23 10.79 6.50
CA GLU A 80 -22.39 11.57 6.07
C GLU A 80 -22.12 13.09 6.07
N GLU A 81 -21.17 13.54 6.89
CA GLU A 81 -20.78 14.95 7.01
C GLU A 81 -19.56 15.33 6.14
N GLN A 82 -18.98 14.37 5.40
CA GLN A 82 -17.73 14.55 4.65
C GLN A 82 -17.97 14.56 3.13
N THR A 83 -17.29 15.47 2.42
CA THR A 83 -17.28 15.48 0.94
C THR A 83 -16.34 14.41 0.40
N LEU A 84 -16.53 13.99 -0.86
CA LEU A 84 -15.70 12.96 -1.49
C LEU A 84 -14.21 13.36 -1.56
N GLU A 85 -13.92 14.65 -1.74
CA GLU A 85 -12.57 15.21 -1.70
C GLU A 85 -11.96 15.10 -0.29
N THR A 86 -12.71 15.47 0.76
CA THR A 86 -12.26 15.30 2.14
C THR A 86 -12.11 13.82 2.51
N LEU A 87 -12.87 12.92 1.89
CA LEU A 87 -12.75 11.48 2.09
C LEU A 87 -11.52 10.90 1.38
N VAL A 88 -11.13 11.42 0.21
CA VAL A 88 -9.84 11.10 -0.42
C VAL A 88 -8.69 11.61 0.46
N ASP A 89 -8.81 12.77 1.09
CA ASP A 89 -7.87 13.20 2.14
C ASP A 89 -7.93 12.28 3.37
N THR A 90 -9.10 11.71 3.71
CA THR A 90 -9.20 10.70 4.78
C THR A 90 -8.56 9.35 4.45
N GLN A 91 -8.25 9.08 3.18
CA GLN A 91 -7.36 7.98 2.81
C GLN A 91 -5.98 8.15 3.46
N MET A 92 -5.55 9.39 3.64
CA MET A 92 -4.32 9.74 4.37
C MET A 92 -4.52 9.70 5.90
N SER A 93 -5.76 9.78 6.40
CA SER A 93 -6.10 9.73 7.84
C SER A 93 -6.47 8.33 8.36
N ASN A 94 -6.25 7.27 7.57
CA ASN A 94 -6.56 5.87 7.92
C ASN A 94 -8.04 5.55 8.22
N SER A 95 -8.98 6.36 7.73
CA SER A 95 -10.42 6.19 7.96
C SER A 95 -11.07 5.19 6.98
N TRP A 96 -10.47 4.02 6.83
CA TRP A 96 -10.83 3.00 5.84
C TRP A 96 -12.27 2.49 5.97
N ARG A 97 -12.83 2.50 7.18
CA ARG A 97 -14.19 2.05 7.45
C ARG A 97 -15.24 3.00 6.86
N ALA A 98 -15.03 4.31 7.01
CA ALA A 98 -15.88 5.34 6.41
C ALA A 98 -15.86 5.24 4.88
N LEU A 99 -14.67 5.07 4.29
CA LEU A 99 -14.50 4.84 2.86
C LEU A 99 -15.20 3.59 2.36
N ALA A 100 -15.09 2.48 3.10
CA ALA A 100 -15.74 1.23 2.74
C ALA A 100 -17.26 1.35 2.77
N ARG A 101 -17.83 2.09 3.74
CA ARG A 101 -19.28 2.35 3.82
C ARG A 101 -19.76 3.28 2.72
N MET A 102 -19.09 4.41 2.53
CA MET A 102 -19.38 5.35 1.46
C MET A 102 -19.37 4.64 0.10
N ALA A 103 -18.35 3.83 -0.19
CA ALA A 103 -18.25 3.13 -1.47
C ALA A 103 -19.44 2.21 -1.70
N LYS A 104 -19.85 1.41 -0.70
CA LYS A 104 -21.05 0.57 -0.78
C LYS A 104 -22.30 1.39 -1.06
N ASP A 105 -22.56 2.41 -0.25
CA ASP A 105 -23.80 3.18 -0.33
C ASP A 105 -23.89 3.94 -1.66
N ARG A 106 -22.75 4.44 -2.17
CA ARG A 106 -22.64 5.01 -3.52
C ARG A 106 -22.87 3.96 -4.60
N ILE A 107 -22.29 2.76 -4.52
CA ILE A 107 -22.54 1.71 -5.52
C ILE A 107 -24.03 1.38 -5.63
N VAL A 108 -24.72 1.22 -4.49
CA VAL A 108 -26.14 0.90 -4.47
C VAL A 108 -27.00 2.06 -5.01
N ALA A 109 -26.59 3.30 -4.76
CA ALA A 109 -27.30 4.50 -5.23
C ALA A 109 -27.01 4.85 -6.71
N THR A 110 -25.86 4.45 -7.25
CA THR A 110 -25.45 4.76 -8.62
C THR A 110 -26.31 3.98 -9.63
N PRO A 111 -26.85 4.64 -10.68
CA PRO A 111 -27.57 3.96 -11.75
C PRO A 111 -26.69 2.90 -12.44
N SER A 112 -27.28 1.78 -12.86
CA SER A 112 -26.57 0.69 -13.55
C SER A 112 -25.95 1.12 -14.89
N ALA A 113 -26.39 2.24 -15.45
CA ALA A 113 -25.81 2.84 -16.66
C ALA A 113 -24.36 3.31 -16.45
N ASP A 114 -24.01 3.76 -15.24
CA ASP A 114 -22.66 4.26 -14.94
C ASP A 114 -21.75 3.14 -14.42
N THR A 115 -21.56 2.13 -15.27
CA THR A 115 -20.72 0.95 -14.99
C THR A 115 -19.29 1.36 -14.58
N THR A 116 -18.75 2.42 -15.17
CA THR A 116 -17.39 2.87 -14.92
C THR A 116 -17.23 3.36 -13.48
N LEU A 117 -18.12 4.26 -13.03
CA LEU A 117 -18.10 4.75 -11.65
C LEU A 117 -18.33 3.61 -10.65
N VAL A 118 -19.23 2.68 -10.96
CA VAL A 118 -19.51 1.52 -10.10
C VAL A 118 -18.25 0.66 -9.91
N LEU A 119 -17.49 0.39 -10.98
CA LEU A 119 -16.25 -0.39 -10.90
C LEU A 119 -15.12 0.33 -10.15
N ASP A 120 -15.04 1.65 -10.27
CA ASP A 120 -14.10 2.47 -9.51
C ASP A 120 -14.44 2.45 -8.01
N LEU A 121 -15.72 2.54 -7.66
CA LEU A 121 -16.18 2.40 -6.27
C LEU A 121 -15.95 0.99 -5.72
N TRP A 122 -16.12 -0.06 -6.53
CA TRP A 122 -15.76 -1.44 -6.15
C TRP A 122 -14.27 -1.56 -5.81
N SER A 123 -13.41 -0.91 -6.60
CA SER A 123 -11.96 -0.87 -6.34
C SER A 123 -11.65 -0.21 -5.01
N LEU A 124 -12.33 0.90 -4.70
CA LEU A 124 -12.22 1.60 -3.41
C LEU A 124 -12.72 0.74 -2.24
N ARG A 125 -13.88 0.10 -2.39
CA ARG A 125 -14.49 -0.78 -1.38
C ARG A 125 -13.55 -1.92 -1.01
N LEU A 126 -13.09 -2.67 -2.01
CA LEU A 126 -12.23 -3.84 -1.83
C LEU A 126 -10.87 -3.43 -1.23
N THR A 127 -10.26 -2.34 -1.72
CA THR A 127 -9.02 -1.82 -1.17
C THR A 127 -9.17 -1.42 0.29
N SER A 128 -10.28 -0.77 0.65
CA SER A 128 -10.57 -0.38 2.04
C SER A 128 -10.70 -1.59 2.96
N LEU A 129 -11.39 -2.66 2.52
CA LEU A 129 -11.49 -3.91 3.27
C LEU A 129 -10.13 -4.57 3.49
N ALA A 130 -9.30 -4.62 2.43
CA ALA A 130 -7.95 -5.17 2.52
C ALA A 130 -7.05 -4.34 3.45
N ARG A 131 -7.19 -3.01 3.42
CA ARG A 131 -6.48 -2.10 4.35
C ARG A 131 -6.88 -2.31 5.80
N MET A 132 -8.14 -2.66 6.07
CA MET A 132 -8.62 -3.07 7.40
C MET A 132 -8.29 -4.54 7.75
N ARG A 133 -7.55 -5.26 6.89
CA ARG A 133 -7.22 -6.70 7.04
C ARG A 133 -8.44 -7.63 7.14
N LEU A 134 -9.59 -7.19 6.63
CA LEU A 134 -10.79 -8.01 6.54
C LEU A 134 -10.70 -8.93 5.33
N PHE A 135 -9.63 -9.73 5.22
CA PHE A 135 -9.31 -10.52 4.03
C PHE A 135 -10.43 -11.51 3.66
N ASN A 136 -11.06 -12.15 4.65
CA ASN A 136 -12.17 -13.05 4.41
C ASN A 136 -13.38 -12.33 3.79
N GLN A 137 -13.69 -11.11 4.27
CA GLN A 137 -14.77 -10.30 3.71
C GLN A 137 -14.41 -9.79 2.32
N ALA A 138 -13.18 -9.30 2.14
CA ALA A 138 -12.68 -8.84 0.86
C ALA A 138 -12.71 -9.94 -0.20
N THR A 139 -12.29 -11.16 0.14
CA THR A 139 -12.35 -12.33 -0.75
C THR A 139 -13.79 -12.68 -1.09
N ALA A 140 -14.70 -12.69 -0.12
CA ALA A 140 -16.10 -13.02 -0.36
C ALA A 140 -16.81 -11.97 -1.26
N GLU A 141 -16.63 -10.67 -0.97
CA GLU A 141 -17.18 -9.59 -1.79
C GLU A 141 -16.57 -9.58 -3.20
N CYS A 142 -15.25 -9.81 -3.32
CA CYS A 142 -14.58 -9.94 -4.62
C CYS A 142 -15.12 -11.14 -5.42
N SER A 143 -15.35 -12.29 -4.77
CA SER A 143 -15.95 -13.46 -5.41
C SER A 143 -17.37 -13.17 -5.90
N ASN A 144 -18.18 -12.47 -5.10
CA ASN A 144 -19.52 -12.03 -5.49
C ASN A 144 -19.47 -11.11 -6.72
N LEU A 145 -18.58 -10.11 -6.71
CA LEU A 145 -18.36 -9.22 -7.85
C LEU A 145 -17.98 -9.99 -9.11
N TYR A 146 -16.99 -10.88 -9.02
CA TYR A 146 -16.54 -11.66 -10.17
C TYR A 146 -17.58 -12.68 -10.65
N SER A 147 -18.48 -13.15 -9.79
CA SER A 147 -19.63 -13.97 -10.21
C SER A 147 -20.52 -13.23 -11.21
N VAL A 148 -20.74 -11.93 -11.00
CA VAL A 148 -21.48 -11.06 -11.92
C VAL A 148 -20.64 -10.74 -13.15
N LEU A 149 -19.37 -10.34 -12.98
CA LEU A 149 -18.49 -9.98 -14.12
C LEU A 149 -18.22 -11.14 -15.08
N ASN A 150 -18.22 -12.38 -14.58
CA ASN A 150 -18.03 -13.57 -15.39
C ASN A 150 -19.24 -13.92 -16.27
N THR A 151 -20.41 -13.31 -16.05
CA THR A 151 -21.57 -13.43 -16.94
C THR A 151 -21.41 -12.65 -18.25
N ILE A 152 -20.45 -11.73 -18.31
CA ILE A 152 -20.22 -10.88 -19.49
C ILE A 152 -19.65 -11.71 -20.64
N SER A 153 -20.41 -11.81 -21.73
CA SER A 153 -20.00 -12.46 -22.97
C SER A 153 -19.86 -11.43 -24.09
N PRO A 154 -18.78 -11.45 -24.90
CA PRO A 154 -17.63 -12.35 -24.86
C PRO A 154 -16.56 -11.94 -23.80
N PRO A 155 -15.68 -12.87 -23.35
CA PRO A 155 -14.64 -12.57 -22.34
C PRO A 155 -13.64 -11.47 -22.73
N SER A 156 -13.53 -11.15 -24.02
CA SER A 156 -12.74 -10.02 -24.52
C SER A 156 -13.29 -8.67 -24.07
N VAL A 157 -14.62 -8.54 -23.97
CA VAL A 157 -15.30 -7.32 -23.53
C VAL A 157 -15.06 -7.09 -22.04
N ARG A 158 -15.16 -8.14 -21.22
CA ARG A 158 -14.82 -8.07 -19.78
C ARG A 158 -13.42 -7.47 -19.55
N ARG A 159 -12.43 -7.89 -20.33
CA ARG A 159 -11.04 -7.38 -20.22
C ARG A 159 -10.87 -5.91 -20.58
N GLN A 160 -11.81 -5.32 -21.32
CA GLN A 160 -11.77 -3.91 -21.69
C GLN A 160 -12.48 -3.04 -20.66
N ILE A 161 -13.51 -3.57 -20.01
CA ILE A 161 -14.34 -2.85 -19.04
C ILE A 161 -13.76 -2.92 -17.63
N VAL A 162 -13.30 -4.10 -17.20
CA VAL A 162 -12.86 -4.32 -15.82
C VAL A 162 -11.54 -3.59 -15.58
N PRO A 163 -11.47 -2.68 -14.58
CA PRO A 163 -10.23 -2.04 -14.17
C PRO A 163 -9.14 -3.06 -13.84
N TYR A 164 -7.92 -2.75 -14.28
CA TYR A 164 -6.75 -3.58 -14.01
C TYR A 164 -6.53 -3.82 -12.51
N GLU A 165 -6.85 -2.81 -11.71
CA GLU A 165 -6.71 -2.79 -10.26
C GLU A 165 -7.60 -3.85 -9.59
N LEU A 166 -8.79 -4.13 -10.15
CA LEU A 166 -9.66 -5.22 -9.69
C LEU A 166 -9.07 -6.60 -10.01
N ASP A 167 -8.47 -6.74 -11.19
CA ASP A 167 -7.80 -7.98 -11.61
C ASP A 167 -6.57 -8.28 -10.73
N VAL A 168 -5.81 -7.24 -10.35
CA VAL A 168 -4.74 -7.36 -9.35
C VAL A 168 -5.31 -7.72 -7.98
N PHE A 169 -6.44 -7.12 -7.58
CA PHE A 169 -7.09 -7.45 -6.31
C PHE A 169 -7.56 -8.90 -6.26
N TYR A 170 -8.15 -9.41 -7.34
CA TYR A 170 -8.55 -10.80 -7.48
C TYR A 170 -7.35 -11.75 -7.33
N ALA A 171 -6.20 -11.42 -7.93
CA ALA A 171 -4.99 -12.20 -7.69
C ALA A 171 -4.62 -12.24 -6.19
N ARG A 172 -4.77 -11.13 -5.47
CA ARG A 172 -4.49 -11.07 -4.01
C ARG A 172 -5.43 -11.95 -3.18
N THR A 173 -6.64 -12.24 -3.63
CA THR A 173 -7.52 -13.17 -2.88
C THR A 173 -6.97 -14.59 -2.88
N ILE A 174 -6.28 -14.99 -3.95
CA ILE A 174 -5.58 -16.29 -4.06
C ILE A 174 -4.39 -16.35 -3.09
N TYR A 175 -3.64 -15.24 -3.00
CA TYR A 175 -2.58 -15.09 -2.01
C TYR A 175 -3.12 -15.22 -0.57
N TRP A 176 -4.24 -14.57 -0.25
CA TRP A 176 -4.85 -14.65 1.08
C TRP A 176 -5.38 -16.04 1.42
N SER A 177 -5.75 -16.86 0.43
CA SER A 177 -6.09 -18.27 0.66
C SER A 177 -4.86 -19.17 0.90
N GLY A 178 -3.64 -18.64 0.74
CA GLY A 178 -2.39 -19.38 0.94
C GLY A 178 -1.93 -20.18 -0.29
N ASP A 179 -2.59 -20.03 -1.44
CA ASP A 179 -2.17 -20.69 -2.68
C ASP A 179 -1.12 -19.84 -3.41
N LEU A 180 0.13 -19.97 -2.97
CA LEU A 180 1.26 -19.21 -3.54
C LEU A 180 1.48 -19.50 -5.03
N LYS A 181 1.24 -20.76 -5.46
CA LYS A 181 1.45 -21.16 -6.84
C LYS A 181 0.35 -20.59 -7.74
N GLY A 182 -0.91 -20.72 -7.33
CA GLY A 182 -2.04 -20.12 -8.04
C GLY A 182 -1.91 -18.59 -8.13
N TYR A 183 -1.38 -17.95 -7.09
CA TYR A 183 -1.08 -16.52 -7.13
C TYR A 183 -0.02 -16.17 -8.18
N LEU A 184 1.10 -16.90 -8.23
CA LEU A 184 2.14 -16.69 -9.26
C LEU A 184 1.62 -16.91 -10.69
N ASP A 185 0.79 -17.93 -10.89
CA ASP A 185 0.15 -18.22 -12.18
C ASP A 185 -0.73 -17.04 -12.63
N GLU A 186 -1.52 -16.48 -11.71
CA GLU A 186 -2.40 -15.34 -11.98
C GLU A 186 -1.60 -14.04 -12.23
N LEU A 187 -0.55 -13.76 -11.45
CA LEU A 187 0.35 -12.62 -11.73
C LEU A 187 1.02 -12.76 -13.09
N THR A 188 1.42 -13.97 -13.48
CA THR A 188 1.98 -14.25 -14.80
C THR A 188 0.97 -13.99 -15.91
N ARG A 189 -0.30 -14.37 -15.70
CA ARG A 189 -1.41 -14.04 -16.61
C ARG A 189 -1.54 -12.52 -16.78
N LEU A 190 -1.48 -11.75 -15.70
CA LEU A 190 -1.55 -10.28 -15.72
C LEU A 190 -0.35 -9.65 -16.46
N ILE A 191 0.87 -10.17 -16.27
CA ILE A 191 2.05 -9.70 -17.03
C ILE A 191 1.86 -9.91 -18.52
N ARG A 192 1.32 -11.06 -18.95
CA ARG A 192 1.01 -11.33 -20.37
C ARG A 192 -0.04 -10.36 -20.91
N LEU A 193 -1.07 -10.04 -20.11
CA LEU A 193 -2.07 -9.03 -20.45
C LEU A 193 -1.43 -7.66 -20.66
N CYS A 194 -0.62 -7.18 -19.69
CA CYS A 194 0.09 -5.91 -19.79
C CYS A 194 0.98 -5.84 -21.03
N LYS A 195 1.74 -6.90 -21.33
CA LYS A 195 2.55 -6.99 -22.55
C LYS A 195 1.71 -6.93 -23.82
N SER A 196 0.57 -7.62 -23.87
CA SER A 196 -0.32 -7.59 -25.02
C SER A 196 -0.94 -6.22 -25.24
N MET A 197 -1.31 -5.52 -24.16
CA MET A 197 -1.92 -4.19 -24.24
C MET A 197 -0.88 -3.12 -24.57
N ALA A 198 0.33 -3.19 -24.01
CA ALA A 198 1.42 -2.28 -24.33
C ALA A 198 1.80 -2.31 -25.82
N ARG A 199 1.76 -3.50 -26.46
CA ARG A 199 1.96 -3.64 -27.92
C ARG A 199 0.84 -3.03 -28.76
N ARG A 200 -0.39 -2.94 -28.21
CA ARG A 200 -1.55 -2.35 -28.91
C ARG A 200 -1.59 -0.83 -28.79
N ASP A 201 -1.08 -0.32 -27.67
CA ASP A 201 -1.05 1.10 -27.31
C ASP A 201 0.24 1.80 -27.76
N GLU A 202 0.95 1.21 -28.74
CA GLU A 202 2.33 1.56 -29.10
C GLU A 202 2.41 2.95 -29.74
N LYS A 203 2.46 3.99 -28.91
CA LYS A 203 2.92 5.34 -29.27
C LYS A 203 4.44 5.39 -29.10
N PRO A 204 5.23 5.56 -30.18
CA PRO A 204 6.68 5.57 -30.08
C PRO A 204 7.15 6.69 -29.14
N GLY A 205 7.98 6.33 -28.15
CA GLY A 205 8.62 7.27 -27.21
C GLY A 205 7.87 7.56 -25.90
N SER A 206 6.64 7.06 -25.72
CA SER A 206 5.88 7.26 -24.47
C SER A 206 5.99 6.06 -23.52
N TRP A 207 6.27 6.31 -22.24
CA TRP A 207 6.16 5.29 -21.19
C TRP A 207 4.68 5.04 -20.91
N GLY A 208 4.10 4.06 -21.62
CA GLY A 208 2.67 3.77 -21.54
C GLY A 208 2.25 3.17 -20.19
N ILE A 209 1.01 3.44 -19.79
CA ILE A 209 0.37 2.97 -18.53
C ILE A 209 0.51 1.44 -18.37
N TRP A 210 0.41 0.68 -19.47
CA TRP A 210 0.52 -0.78 -19.45
C TRP A 210 1.94 -1.29 -19.16
N THR A 211 2.98 -0.54 -19.52
CA THR A 211 4.37 -0.85 -19.17
C THR A 211 4.58 -0.69 -17.67
N GLU A 212 4.09 0.40 -17.10
CA GLU A 212 4.15 0.64 -15.67
C GLU A 212 3.39 -0.42 -14.86
N ARG A 213 2.17 -0.75 -15.29
CA ARG A 213 1.36 -1.84 -14.69
C ARG A 213 2.08 -3.18 -14.74
N GLY A 214 2.69 -3.51 -15.87
CA GLY A 214 3.50 -4.73 -16.03
C GLY A 214 4.70 -4.77 -15.10
N MET A 215 5.38 -3.64 -14.91
CA MET A 215 6.51 -3.51 -13.98
C MET A 215 6.06 -3.66 -12.52
N ARG A 216 4.97 -3.02 -12.10
CA ARG A 216 4.39 -3.16 -10.76
C ARG A 216 4.04 -4.62 -10.45
N THR A 217 3.41 -5.34 -11.38
CA THR A 217 3.12 -6.78 -11.21
C THR A 217 4.36 -7.65 -11.24
N GLY A 218 5.37 -7.28 -12.04
CA GLY A 218 6.68 -7.92 -11.98
C GLY A 218 7.32 -7.82 -10.60
N MET A 219 7.22 -6.65 -9.94
CA MET A 219 7.69 -6.48 -8.56
C MET A 219 6.89 -7.32 -7.55
N MET A 220 5.59 -7.53 -7.78
CA MET A 220 4.79 -8.44 -6.95
C MET A 220 5.27 -9.89 -7.07
N VAL A 221 5.61 -10.35 -8.28
CA VAL A 221 6.23 -11.67 -8.50
C VAL A 221 7.58 -11.77 -7.80
N VAL A 222 8.45 -10.77 -7.96
CA VAL A 222 9.76 -10.74 -7.27
C VAL A 222 9.60 -10.83 -5.76
N THR A 223 8.68 -10.05 -5.18
CA THR A 223 8.39 -10.08 -3.74
C THR A 223 7.94 -11.48 -3.31
N GLN A 224 7.07 -12.13 -4.09
CA GLN A 224 6.61 -13.48 -3.78
C GLN A 224 7.72 -14.53 -3.87
N LEU A 225 8.61 -14.42 -4.86
CA LEU A 225 9.73 -15.34 -5.02
C LEU A 225 10.74 -15.21 -3.87
N ILE A 226 10.96 -14.00 -3.35
CA ILE A 226 11.77 -13.76 -2.14
C ILE A 226 11.12 -14.45 -0.93
N GLU A 227 9.80 -14.29 -0.74
CA GLU A 227 9.09 -14.98 0.35
C GLU A 227 9.20 -16.51 0.23
N MET A 228 9.28 -17.03 -0.99
CA MET A 228 9.51 -18.45 -1.29
C MET A 228 10.99 -18.87 -1.25
N GLN A 229 11.91 -17.96 -0.92
CA GLN A 229 13.36 -18.15 -0.96
C GLN A 229 13.92 -18.55 -2.34
N ASP A 230 13.16 -18.31 -3.41
CA ASP A 230 13.61 -18.49 -4.80
C ASP A 230 14.33 -17.21 -5.28
N TYR A 231 15.49 -16.96 -4.69
CA TYR A 231 16.35 -15.84 -5.08
C TYR A 231 16.81 -15.91 -6.55
N PRO A 232 17.18 -17.08 -7.11
CA PRO A 232 17.51 -17.18 -8.54
C PRO A 232 16.37 -16.72 -9.45
N GLY A 233 15.14 -17.14 -9.16
CA GLY A 233 13.93 -16.70 -9.87
C GLY A 233 13.73 -15.19 -9.75
N ALA A 234 13.79 -14.65 -8.53
CA ALA A 234 13.64 -13.20 -8.28
C ALA A 234 14.66 -12.36 -9.07
N LEU A 235 15.92 -12.80 -9.10
CA LEU A 235 17.01 -12.11 -9.82
C LEU A 235 16.86 -12.18 -11.33
N SER A 236 16.34 -13.29 -11.87
CA SER A 236 16.11 -13.44 -13.31
C SER A 236 15.10 -12.40 -13.85
N ILE A 237 14.14 -12.00 -13.02
CA ILE A 237 13.12 -11.00 -13.34
C ILE A 237 13.65 -9.59 -13.10
N LEU A 238 14.39 -9.38 -12.00
CA LEU A 238 14.79 -8.05 -11.55
C LEU A 238 15.99 -7.49 -12.30
N ARG A 239 16.94 -8.33 -12.72
CA ARG A 239 18.14 -7.89 -13.47
C ARG A 239 17.79 -7.16 -14.78
N PRO A 240 16.94 -7.70 -15.68
CA PRO A 240 16.56 -7.00 -16.90
C PRO A 240 15.84 -5.67 -16.62
N LEU A 241 15.04 -5.60 -15.54
CA LEU A 241 14.30 -4.39 -15.16
C LEU A 241 15.23 -3.30 -14.61
N ALA A 242 16.25 -3.68 -13.83
CA ALA A 242 17.20 -2.74 -13.24
C ALA A 242 18.20 -2.14 -14.25
N ILE A 243 18.56 -2.92 -15.29
CA ILE A 243 19.47 -2.49 -16.37
C ILE A 243 18.79 -1.53 -17.36
N ALA A 244 17.45 -1.46 -17.35
CA ALA A 244 16.73 -0.53 -18.22
C ALA A 244 17.18 0.93 -17.98
N PRO A 245 17.39 1.74 -19.04
CA PRO A 245 17.94 3.10 -18.91
C PRO A 245 17.13 4.02 -18.00
N LYS A 246 15.82 3.78 -17.92
CA LYS A 246 14.85 4.52 -17.10
C LYS A 246 14.33 3.71 -15.90
N ALA A 247 15.09 2.71 -15.44
CA ALA A 247 14.70 1.94 -14.26
C ALA A 247 14.60 2.86 -13.03
N PRO A 248 13.48 2.84 -12.29
CA PRO A 248 13.35 3.52 -11.01
C PRO A 248 14.45 3.09 -10.03
N SER A 249 14.90 3.99 -9.16
CA SER A 249 15.94 3.72 -8.15
C SER A 249 15.52 2.61 -7.18
N GLU A 250 14.23 2.47 -6.92
CA GLU A 250 13.65 1.45 -6.04
C GLU A 250 13.90 0.03 -6.57
N ILE A 251 13.89 -0.15 -7.89
CA ILE A 251 14.15 -1.45 -8.53
C ILE A 251 15.63 -1.82 -8.39
N ARG A 252 16.52 -0.83 -8.52
CA ARG A 252 17.96 -1.02 -8.32
C ARG A 252 18.29 -1.33 -6.85
N PHE A 253 17.63 -0.63 -5.92
CA PHE A 253 17.75 -0.88 -4.49
C PHE A 253 17.26 -2.28 -4.11
N ALA A 254 16.09 -2.68 -4.60
CA ALA A 254 15.56 -4.02 -4.38
C ALA A 254 16.54 -5.10 -4.88
N LEU A 255 17.19 -4.87 -6.03
CA LEU A 255 18.18 -5.79 -6.58
C LEU A 255 19.43 -5.88 -5.71
N ALA A 256 19.96 -4.75 -5.26
CA ALA A 256 21.11 -4.72 -4.35
C ALA A 256 20.80 -5.52 -3.06
N ARG A 257 19.64 -5.29 -2.45
CA ARG A 257 19.23 -5.97 -1.23
C ARG A 257 19.14 -7.49 -1.40
N ILE A 258 18.52 -7.96 -2.48
CA ILE A 258 18.36 -9.40 -2.76
C ILE A 258 19.71 -10.05 -3.03
N MET A 259 20.62 -9.37 -3.74
CA MET A 259 21.96 -9.90 -4.01
C MET A 259 22.79 -10.05 -2.73
N MET A 260 22.70 -9.08 -1.81
CA MET A 260 23.32 -9.18 -0.48
C MET A 260 22.73 -10.34 0.34
N GLU A 261 21.40 -10.46 0.36
CA GLU A 261 20.69 -11.52 1.11
C GLU A 261 20.96 -12.92 0.54
N ALA A 262 21.15 -13.04 -0.77
CA ALA A 262 21.49 -14.28 -1.46
C ALA A 262 22.99 -14.60 -1.46
N GLY A 263 23.85 -13.74 -0.88
CA GLY A 263 25.30 -13.94 -0.83
C GLY A 263 25.98 -13.95 -2.20
N ILE A 264 25.37 -13.34 -3.22
CA ILE A 264 25.91 -13.33 -4.59
C ILE A 264 26.92 -12.18 -4.69
N PRO A 265 28.18 -12.45 -5.09
CA PRO A 265 29.18 -11.40 -5.21
C PRO A 265 28.77 -10.35 -6.24
N ASN A 266 29.15 -9.09 -5.98
CA ASN A 266 28.96 -7.98 -6.90
C ASN A 266 29.40 -8.40 -8.31
N PRO A 267 28.67 -7.99 -9.37
CA PRO A 267 29.13 -8.19 -10.75
C PRO A 267 30.28 -7.21 -11.01
N SER A 268 31.41 -7.48 -10.37
CA SER A 268 32.68 -6.79 -10.52
C SER A 268 33.10 -6.89 -11.98
N GLY A 269 32.98 -5.78 -12.70
CA GLY A 269 33.26 -5.68 -14.14
C GLY A 269 32.07 -5.34 -15.04
N SER A 270 30.86 -5.13 -14.50
CA SER A 270 29.75 -4.60 -15.30
C SER A 270 29.85 -3.09 -15.51
N ARG A 271 29.36 -2.59 -16.66
CA ARG A 271 29.34 -1.17 -17.05
C ARG A 271 28.60 -0.25 -16.07
N ASP A 272 27.87 -0.82 -15.11
CA ASP A 272 27.09 -0.13 -14.09
C ASP A 272 27.70 -0.23 -12.67
N ALA A 273 28.93 -0.74 -12.51
CA ALA A 273 29.63 -0.89 -11.21
C ALA A 273 29.55 0.38 -10.32
N GLY A 274 29.70 1.57 -10.91
CA GLY A 274 29.62 2.83 -10.16
C GLY A 274 28.22 3.15 -9.58
N LYS A 275 27.13 2.66 -10.20
CA LYS A 275 25.77 2.82 -9.65
C LYS A 275 25.51 1.87 -8.47
N TRP A 276 26.28 0.79 -8.38
CA TRP A 276 26.20 -0.18 -7.28
C TRP A 276 26.98 0.31 -6.06
N GLU A 277 28.16 0.89 -6.27
CA GLU A 277 28.92 1.57 -5.22
C GLU A 277 28.12 2.71 -4.59
N GLU A 278 27.35 3.46 -5.39
CA GLU A 278 26.46 4.53 -4.89
C GLU A 278 25.33 3.99 -3.99
N ALA A 279 24.73 2.86 -4.35
CA ALA A 279 23.68 2.20 -3.55
C ALA A 279 24.24 1.57 -2.25
N GLU A 280 25.43 1.00 -2.31
CA GLU A 280 26.14 0.42 -1.16
C GLU A 280 26.59 1.52 -0.17
N GLU A 281 27.10 2.64 -0.69
CA GLU A 281 27.45 3.82 0.10
C GLU A 281 26.22 4.49 0.73
N MET A 282 25.08 4.53 0.02
CA MET A 282 23.80 4.98 0.60
C MET A 282 23.33 4.07 1.74
N LEU A 283 23.47 2.75 1.61
CA LEU A 283 23.14 1.78 2.67
C LEU A 283 24.07 1.93 3.88
N ARG A 284 25.36 2.14 3.64
CA ARG A 284 26.37 2.36 4.70
C ARG A 284 26.13 3.65 5.46
N LYS A 285 25.85 4.77 4.78
CA LYS A 285 25.51 6.05 5.40
C LYS A 285 24.23 5.97 6.21
N ALA A 286 23.18 5.31 5.69
CA ALA A 286 21.95 5.10 6.44
C ALA A 286 22.19 4.31 7.75
N HIS A 287 23.13 3.36 7.73
CA HIS A 287 23.52 2.60 8.93
C HIS A 287 24.40 3.42 9.91
N GLU A 288 25.23 4.33 9.40
CA GLU A 288 26.07 5.22 10.22
C GLU A 288 25.24 6.34 10.88
N ASP A 289 24.28 6.92 10.17
CA ASP A 289 23.35 7.93 10.70
C ASP A 289 22.45 7.37 11.83
N GLU A 290 22.11 6.08 11.79
CA GLU A 290 21.37 5.37 12.86
C GLU A 290 22.16 5.31 14.18
N LYS A 291 23.50 5.39 14.10
CA LYS A 291 24.40 5.30 15.24
C LYS A 291 24.61 6.65 15.93
N GLU A 292 24.50 7.76 15.19
CA GLU A 292 24.89 9.10 15.66
C GLU A 292 23.71 9.89 16.25
N ASN A 293 22.50 9.72 15.71
CA ASN A 293 21.26 10.28 16.28
C ASN A 293 20.49 9.15 16.97
N GLY A 294 20.44 9.13 18.30
CA GLY A 294 19.81 8.04 19.05
C GLY A 294 18.48 7.60 18.45
N ALA A 295 18.44 6.41 17.83
CA ALA A 295 17.38 5.97 16.91
C ALA A 295 15.95 6.12 17.48
N ILE A 296 15.79 6.00 18.79
CA ILE A 296 14.52 6.25 19.47
C ILE A 296 14.04 7.70 19.30
N ALA A 297 14.90 8.69 19.51
CA ALA A 297 14.52 10.10 19.44
C ALA A 297 14.14 10.51 18.02
N LEU A 298 14.82 9.94 17.02
CA LEU A 298 14.49 10.14 15.61
C LEU A 298 13.12 9.53 15.26
N LEU A 299 12.87 8.27 15.62
CA LEU A 299 11.58 7.64 15.36
C LEU A 299 10.43 8.34 16.13
N GLU A 300 10.67 8.76 17.37
CA GLU A 300 9.69 9.54 18.14
C GLU A 300 9.41 10.92 17.51
N SER A 301 10.42 11.59 16.94
CA SER A 301 10.20 12.87 16.26
C SER A 301 9.42 12.69 14.97
N MET A 302 9.71 11.65 14.18
CA MET A 302 8.96 11.30 12.98
C MET A 302 7.49 11.00 13.32
N LEU A 303 7.23 10.22 14.36
CA LEU A 303 5.88 9.91 14.83
C LEU A 303 5.12 11.17 15.24
N LYS A 304 5.78 12.15 15.87
CA LYS A 304 5.15 13.43 16.25
C LYS A 304 4.85 14.32 15.05
N VAL A 305 5.71 14.32 14.04
CA VAL A 305 5.55 15.16 12.84
C VAL A 305 4.40 14.67 11.97
N SER A 306 4.25 13.36 11.78
CA SER A 306 3.13 12.80 11.02
C SER A 306 2.59 11.51 11.65
N PRO A 307 1.78 11.62 12.72
CA PRO A 307 1.29 10.44 13.44
C PRO A 307 0.54 9.46 12.53
N ALA A 308 -0.41 9.95 11.73
CA ALA A 308 -1.23 9.11 10.85
C ALA A 308 -0.41 8.32 9.80
N SER A 309 0.67 8.92 9.29
CA SER A 309 1.53 8.24 8.31
C SER A 309 2.36 7.12 8.95
N PHE A 310 2.92 7.36 10.14
CA PHE A 310 3.85 6.41 10.77
C PHE A 310 3.16 5.31 11.56
N VAL A 311 1.99 5.57 12.18
CA VAL A 311 1.22 4.51 12.88
C VAL A 311 0.69 3.44 11.92
N ALA A 312 0.56 3.76 10.63
CA ALA A 312 0.15 2.80 9.61
C ALA A 312 1.28 1.86 9.16
N VAL A 313 2.54 2.15 9.54
CA VAL A 313 3.71 1.39 9.11
C VAL A 313 4.11 0.40 10.21
N GLU A 314 3.63 -0.84 10.09
CA GLU A 314 3.89 -1.88 11.11
C GLU A 314 5.39 -2.14 11.39
N PRO A 315 6.29 -2.19 10.39
CA PRO A 315 7.73 -2.33 10.66
C PRO A 315 8.30 -1.18 11.49
N PHE A 316 7.80 0.04 11.28
CA PHE A 316 8.20 1.21 12.06
C PHE A 316 7.79 1.05 13.53
N LEU A 317 6.53 0.67 13.78
CA LEU A 317 6.02 0.42 15.13
C LEU A 317 6.78 -0.72 15.82
N TYR A 318 7.04 -1.81 15.10
CA TYR A 318 7.76 -2.97 15.62
C TYR A 318 9.22 -2.62 15.99
N ASN A 319 9.90 -1.86 15.13
CA ASN A 319 11.27 -1.43 15.38
C ASN A 319 11.33 -0.46 16.57
N LEU A 320 10.41 0.50 16.66
CA LEU A 320 10.31 1.42 17.79
C LEU A 320 10.01 0.65 19.10
N ALA A 321 9.06 -0.29 19.09
CA ALA A 321 8.76 -1.15 20.23
C ALA A 321 9.98 -1.96 20.69
N THR A 322 10.76 -2.49 19.74
CA THR A 322 11.99 -3.23 20.00
C THR A 322 13.06 -2.34 20.63
N LEU A 323 13.24 -1.12 20.11
CA LEU A 323 14.20 -0.17 20.68
C LEU A 323 13.82 0.24 22.11
N TYR A 324 12.53 0.39 22.40
CA TYR A 324 12.07 0.62 23.78
C TYR A 324 12.47 -0.52 24.71
N GLU A 325 12.31 -1.78 24.29
CA GLU A 325 12.71 -2.94 25.10
C GLU A 325 14.23 -3.02 25.31
N LEU A 326 15.03 -2.65 24.31
CA LEU A 326 16.49 -2.79 24.36
C LEU A 326 17.20 -1.64 25.09
N ARG A 327 16.61 -0.43 25.09
CA ARG A 327 17.32 0.80 25.49
C ARG A 327 16.57 1.66 26.50
N SER A 328 15.32 1.34 26.86
CA SER A 328 14.52 2.17 27.75
C SER A 328 14.18 1.49 29.06
N ASN A 329 14.54 2.12 30.17
CA ASN A 329 14.12 1.70 31.52
C ASN A 329 12.60 1.87 31.75
N ALA A 330 11.90 2.56 30.85
CA ALA A 330 10.46 2.82 30.88
C ALA A 330 9.73 2.21 29.67
N ALA A 331 10.22 1.09 29.15
CA ALA A 331 9.71 0.45 27.94
C ALA A 331 8.18 0.22 27.96
N ALA A 332 7.64 -0.20 29.10
CA ALA A 332 6.20 -0.46 29.24
C ALA A 332 5.36 0.82 29.05
N ASP A 333 5.74 1.92 29.70
CA ASP A 333 5.00 3.18 29.61
C ASP A 333 5.14 3.84 28.23
N ARG A 334 6.31 3.75 27.60
CA ARG A 334 6.49 4.21 26.22
C ARG A 334 5.65 3.42 25.22
N LYS A 335 5.57 2.09 25.37
CA LYS A 335 4.70 1.26 24.53
C LYS A 335 3.21 1.57 24.76
N ARG A 336 2.79 1.93 25.99
CA ARG A 336 1.42 2.41 26.26
C ARG A 336 1.12 3.76 25.59
N ASN A 337 2.06 4.69 25.62
CA ASN A 337 1.91 5.97 24.91
C ASN A 337 1.85 5.76 23.40
N MET A 338 2.69 4.88 22.85
CA MET A 338 2.60 4.49 21.45
C MET A 338 1.26 3.85 21.10
N LEU A 339 0.69 2.99 21.98
CA LEU A 339 -0.66 2.45 21.80
C LEU A 339 -1.72 3.56 21.76
N ARG A 340 -1.59 4.65 22.53
CA ARG A 340 -2.51 5.80 22.45
C ARG A 340 -2.45 6.48 21.09
N GLU A 341 -1.25 6.78 20.59
CA GLU A 341 -1.06 7.39 19.26
C GLU A 341 -1.64 6.49 18.16
N VAL A 342 -1.33 5.19 18.22
CA VAL A 342 -1.84 4.19 17.25
C VAL A 342 -3.36 4.07 17.35
N ALA A 343 -3.94 4.16 18.54
CA ALA A 343 -5.38 4.14 18.71
C ALA A 343 -6.06 5.42 18.25
N GLN A 344 -5.39 6.57 18.31
CA GLN A 344 -5.94 7.84 17.87
C GLN A 344 -5.86 8.03 16.35
N TRP A 345 -4.74 7.62 15.73
CA TRP A 345 -4.42 7.92 14.34
C TRP A 345 -4.44 6.70 13.41
N GLY A 346 -4.49 5.50 13.99
CA GLY A 346 -4.43 4.24 13.27
C GLY A 346 -5.81 3.65 12.97
N GLY A 347 -5.96 3.10 11.77
CA GLY A 347 -7.18 2.40 11.34
C GLY A 347 -7.27 0.96 11.88
N ASP A 348 -8.36 0.27 11.54
CA ASP A 348 -8.67 -1.09 12.00
C ASP A 348 -7.68 -2.18 11.51
N GLY A 349 -6.81 -1.81 10.56
CA GLY A 349 -5.88 -2.71 9.88
C GLY A 349 -4.51 -2.88 10.49
N ILE A 350 -4.29 -2.52 11.75
CA ILE A 350 -2.96 -2.63 12.39
C ILE A 350 -2.82 -3.98 13.09
N LYS A 351 -1.72 -4.71 12.83
CA LYS A 351 -1.33 -5.87 13.64
C LYS A 351 -0.94 -5.43 15.04
N THR A 352 -1.72 -5.85 16.03
CA THR A 352 -1.43 -5.62 17.46
C THR A 352 -0.08 -6.18 17.89
N SER A 353 0.41 -7.24 17.24
CA SER A 353 1.75 -7.79 17.48
C SER A 353 2.89 -6.83 17.19
N ALA A 354 2.68 -5.83 16.30
CA ALA A 354 3.68 -4.80 16.02
C ALA A 354 3.98 -3.94 17.26
N LEU A 355 3.07 -3.86 18.23
CA LEU A 355 3.26 -3.07 19.45
C LEU A 355 4.04 -3.81 20.54
N LYS A 356 4.28 -5.12 20.37
CA LYS A 356 4.90 -6.00 21.38
C LYS A 356 4.34 -5.81 22.81
N LEU A 357 3.01 -5.63 22.90
CA LEU A 357 2.30 -5.59 24.16
C LEU A 357 1.68 -6.96 24.44
N PRO A 358 1.71 -7.45 25.69
CA PRO A 358 1.07 -8.72 26.02
C PRO A 358 -0.44 -8.57 25.86
N SER A 359 -1.04 -9.41 25.02
CA SER A 359 -2.47 -9.48 24.73
C SER A 359 -3.32 -9.65 25.97
#